data_AF-A0A931PB02-F1
#
_entry.id   AF-A0A931PB02-F1
#
_cell.length_a   1.000
_cell.length_b   1.000
_cell.length_c   1.000
_cell.angle_alpha   90.00
_cell.angle_beta   90.00
_cell.angle_gamma   90.00
#
_symmetry.space_group_name_H-M   'P 1'
#
loop_
_entity.id
_entity.type
_entity.pdbx_description
1 polymer ?
#
loop_
_entity_poly.entity_id
_entity_poly.type
_entity_poly.pdbx_seq_one_letter_code
_entity_poly.pdbx_strand_id
1 'polypeptide(L)'
;MRSHIGVRTGSGGAAALALALLLTACVSSDAGSTSSSTPATAGAGSSSALPSPSRTTWGSTAYVTGTFADFNLQEGEVTTQADGSAHSRNGSFTYRLVSDDPRVAGTVTGTWNSDRWGSGPDDGALVQWGESTLTNDGGTWVGSWAGTMASPVGDMVSRWWRGTGQYEGLTFFFWMKAKDITDPTSTWDGVVYTGDPPPLPATS
;
A
#
# COMPACT_ATOMS: atom_id res chain seq x y z
N MET A 1 -7.76 57.27 24.06
CA MET A 1 -8.27 56.21 24.96
C MET A 1 -9.72 55.90 24.63
N ARG A 2 -9.98 54.77 23.96
CA ARG A 2 -11.05 53.80 24.22
C ARG A 2 -11.14 52.86 23.03
N SER A 3 -10.66 51.65 23.29
CA SER A 3 -10.69 50.48 22.42
C SER A 3 -12.10 49.89 22.41
N HIS A 4 -12.63 49.54 21.25
CA HIS A 4 -13.78 48.64 21.14
C HIS A 4 -13.45 47.56 20.10
N ILE A 5 -13.06 46.42 20.65
CA ILE A 5 -12.88 45.13 20.00
C ILE A 5 -14.27 44.55 19.74
N GLY A 6 -14.61 44.32 18.47
CA GLY A 6 -15.79 43.57 18.05
C GLY A 6 -15.41 42.12 17.76
N VAL A 7 -15.74 41.22 18.68
CA VAL A 7 -15.62 39.76 18.53
C VAL A 7 -16.74 39.28 17.60
N ARG A 8 -16.38 38.67 16.47
CA ARG A 8 -17.27 37.83 15.67
C ARG A 8 -17.05 36.37 16.07
N THR A 9 -18.07 35.73 16.62
CA THR A 9 -18.11 34.29 16.88
C THR A 9 -19.36 33.69 16.25
N GLY A 10 -19.17 32.55 15.58
CA GLY A 10 -20.21 31.55 15.41
C GLY A 10 -20.76 31.39 13.99
N SER A 11 -20.12 30.54 13.18
CA SER A 11 -20.77 29.39 12.52
C SER A 11 -19.77 28.72 11.58
N GLY A 12 -19.50 27.43 11.80
CA GLY A 12 -18.69 26.63 10.89
C GLY A 12 -18.63 25.22 11.41
N GLY A 13 -19.62 24.42 11.02
CA GLY A 13 -19.76 23.04 11.46
C GLY A 13 -18.56 22.19 11.07
N ALA A 14 -18.00 21.50 12.06
CA ALA A 14 -17.14 20.36 11.79
C ALA A 14 -18.03 19.19 11.38
N ALA A 15 -18.11 18.92 10.09
CA ALA A 15 -18.62 17.67 9.56
C ALA A 15 -17.57 16.57 9.83
N ALA A 16 -17.68 15.93 10.99
CA ALA A 16 -16.95 14.71 11.28
C ALA A 16 -17.58 13.56 10.49
N LEU A 17 -16.98 13.17 9.37
CA LEU A 17 -17.29 11.91 8.69
C LEU A 17 -16.44 10.81 9.34
N ALA A 18 -16.98 10.23 10.42
CA ALA A 18 -16.47 9.02 11.02
C ALA A 18 -17.20 7.82 10.38
N LEU A 19 -16.52 7.06 9.53
CA LEU A 19 -17.02 5.77 9.06
C LEU A 19 -16.55 4.68 10.02
N ALA A 20 -17.40 4.34 11.00
CA ALA A 20 -17.16 3.27 11.96
C ALA A 20 -17.76 1.95 11.44
N LEU A 21 -16.91 0.98 11.07
CA LEU A 21 -17.32 -0.42 10.91
C LEU A 21 -17.23 -1.12 12.26
N LEU A 22 -18.40 -1.40 12.87
CA LEU A 22 -18.53 -2.33 14.00
C LEU A 22 -18.47 -3.77 13.47
N LEU A 23 -17.42 -4.52 13.84
CA LEU A 23 -17.44 -5.98 13.80
C LEU A 23 -17.68 -6.49 15.23
N THR A 24 -18.89 -7.00 15.46
CA THR A 24 -19.25 -7.72 16.69
C THR A 24 -18.64 -9.12 16.64
N ALA A 25 -17.61 -9.35 17.46
CA ALA A 25 -17.12 -10.69 17.77
C ALA A 25 -17.94 -11.30 18.90
N CYS A 26 -18.60 -12.42 18.65
CA CYS A 26 -19.04 -13.35 19.70
C CYS A 26 -18.14 -14.59 19.66
N VAL A 27 -17.24 -14.68 20.65
CA VAL A 27 -16.57 -15.93 21.02
C VAL A 27 -17.48 -16.70 21.97
N SER A 28 -17.65 -17.98 21.71
CA SER A 28 -18.03 -18.96 22.73
C SER A 28 -17.27 -20.25 22.43
N SER A 29 -16.51 -20.69 23.41
CA SER A 29 -15.70 -21.91 23.37
C SER A 29 -16.52 -23.10 23.88
N ASP A 30 -16.35 -24.22 23.18
CA ASP A 30 -15.77 -25.47 23.69
C ASP A 30 -16.62 -26.77 23.61
N ALA A 31 -15.85 -27.81 23.26
CA ALA A 31 -16.01 -29.24 23.48
C ALA A 31 -17.26 -29.99 22.96
N GLY A 32 -17.00 -30.92 22.02
CA GLY A 32 -17.70 -32.21 22.02
C GLY A 32 -17.85 -32.88 20.66
N SER A 33 -17.24 -34.06 20.55
CA SER A 33 -17.65 -35.23 19.77
C SER A 33 -16.72 -35.65 18.62
N THR A 34 -16.00 -36.73 18.90
CA THR A 34 -15.41 -37.67 17.94
C THR A 34 -16.44 -38.14 16.90
N SER A 35 -16.10 -38.05 15.62
CA SER A 35 -16.65 -38.88 14.56
C SER A 35 -15.64 -39.03 13.43
N SER A 36 -15.12 -40.24 13.29
CA SER A 36 -14.36 -40.70 12.14
C SER A 36 -15.27 -40.71 10.90
N SER A 37 -14.92 -39.93 9.88
CA SER A 37 -15.47 -40.12 8.54
C SER A 37 -14.39 -39.81 7.49
N THR A 38 -13.98 -40.84 6.77
CA THR A 38 -13.33 -40.72 5.45
C THR A 38 -14.45 -40.54 4.44
N PRO A 39 -14.40 -39.50 3.59
CA PRO A 39 -14.34 -39.82 2.16
C PRO A 39 -13.60 -38.79 1.27
N ALA A 40 -13.27 -39.31 0.08
CA ALA A 40 -13.10 -38.63 -1.19
C ALA A 40 -11.82 -37.81 -1.43
N THR A 41 -10.91 -38.44 -2.19
CA THR A 41 -9.94 -37.78 -3.06
C THR A 41 -10.63 -36.69 -3.89
N ALA A 42 -10.49 -35.43 -3.47
CA ALA A 42 -10.88 -34.29 -4.27
C ALA A 42 -9.98 -34.24 -5.51
N GLY A 43 -10.60 -34.30 -6.68
CA GLY A 43 -9.91 -34.15 -7.96
C GLY A 43 -9.13 -32.85 -7.99
N ALA A 44 -7.91 -32.92 -8.54
CA ALA A 44 -7.08 -31.77 -8.83
C ALA A 44 -7.89 -30.76 -9.64
N GLY A 45 -8.33 -29.69 -8.99
CA GLY A 45 -8.86 -28.52 -9.67
C GLY A 45 -7.78 -28.03 -10.60
N SER A 46 -8.04 -28.08 -11.91
CA SER A 46 -7.20 -27.43 -12.90
C SER A 46 -7.17 -25.95 -12.55
N SER A 47 -6.07 -25.52 -11.93
CA SER A 47 -5.75 -24.10 -11.81
C SER A 47 -5.76 -23.55 -13.23
N SER A 48 -6.76 -22.72 -13.53
CA SER A 48 -6.81 -21.95 -14.76
C SER A 48 -5.64 -20.97 -14.70
N ALA A 49 -4.49 -21.40 -15.21
CA ALA A 49 -3.32 -20.56 -15.37
C ALA A 49 -3.76 -19.36 -16.22
N LEU A 50 -3.82 -18.18 -15.58
CA LEU A 50 -3.96 -16.93 -16.32
C LEU A 50 -2.84 -16.90 -17.37
N PRO A 51 -3.13 -16.49 -18.62
CA PRO A 51 -2.08 -16.38 -19.62
C PRO A 51 -1.05 -15.37 -19.12
N SER A 52 0.15 -15.86 -18.76
CA SER A 52 1.27 -14.97 -18.48
C SER A 52 1.56 -14.18 -19.74
N PRO A 53 1.52 -12.83 -19.71
CA PRO A 53 2.12 -12.06 -20.80
C PRO A 53 3.55 -12.57 -21.00
N SER A 54 4.02 -12.54 -22.25
CA SER A 54 5.38 -12.96 -22.57
C SER A 54 6.33 -12.09 -21.75
N ARG A 55 6.84 -12.66 -20.66
CA ARG A 55 7.65 -11.94 -19.69
C ARG A 55 8.86 -11.37 -20.39
N THR A 56 8.99 -10.05 -20.38
CA THR A 56 10.14 -9.38 -20.99
C THR A 56 11.34 -9.55 -20.06
N THR A 57 12.42 -10.14 -20.57
CA THR A 57 13.63 -10.42 -19.79
C THR A 57 14.90 -9.99 -20.53
N TRP A 58 15.92 -9.63 -19.75
CA TRP A 58 17.26 -9.30 -20.22
C TRP A 58 18.27 -10.00 -19.30
N GLY A 59 18.70 -11.20 -19.69
CA GLY A 59 19.52 -12.05 -18.81
C GLY A 59 18.77 -12.43 -17.53
N SER A 60 19.34 -12.17 -16.35
CA SER A 60 18.69 -12.41 -15.06
C SER A 60 17.68 -11.33 -14.67
N THR A 61 17.57 -10.25 -15.45
CA THR A 61 16.63 -9.16 -15.21
C THR A 61 15.28 -9.46 -15.84
N ALA A 62 14.20 -9.20 -15.10
CA ALA A 62 12.83 -9.36 -15.58
C ALA A 62 12.00 -8.11 -15.34
N TYR A 63 11.29 -7.67 -16.37
CA TYR A 63 10.16 -6.75 -16.20
C TYR A 63 8.94 -7.53 -15.69
N VAL A 64 8.21 -6.92 -14.78
CA VAL A 64 7.06 -7.50 -14.08
C VAL A 64 5.95 -6.46 -13.98
N THR A 65 4.71 -6.91 -13.99
CA THR A 65 3.55 -6.02 -13.94
C THR A 65 2.40 -6.69 -13.20
N GLY A 66 1.42 -5.90 -12.77
CA GLY A 66 0.29 -6.43 -12.07
C GLY A 66 -0.72 -5.38 -11.63
N THR A 67 -1.58 -5.78 -10.71
CA THR A 67 -2.62 -4.94 -10.09
C THR A 67 -2.56 -5.02 -8.57
N PHE A 68 -3.35 -4.16 -7.93
CA PHE A 68 -3.56 -4.17 -6.48
C PHE A 68 -4.87 -4.87 -6.13
N ALA A 69 -4.92 -5.44 -4.94
CA ALA A 69 -6.15 -5.92 -4.34
C ALA A 69 -6.17 -5.62 -2.83
N ASP A 70 -7.37 -5.55 -2.26
CA ASP A 70 -7.59 -5.49 -0.81
C ASP A 70 -6.86 -4.34 -0.10
N PHE A 71 -6.82 -3.16 -0.74
CA PHE A 71 -6.15 -2.00 -0.18
C PHE A 71 -6.87 -1.48 1.07
N ASN A 72 -6.11 -1.30 2.14
CA ASN A 72 -6.56 -0.73 3.40
C ASN A 72 -5.49 0.23 3.93
N LEU A 73 -5.92 1.42 4.33
CA LEU A 73 -5.06 2.46 4.88
C LEU A 73 -5.62 2.91 6.24
N GLN A 74 -4.71 3.06 7.20
CA GLN A 74 -4.93 3.74 8.47
C GLN A 74 -4.04 4.97 8.51
N GLU A 75 -4.63 6.16 8.57
CA GLU A 75 -3.85 7.41 8.48
C GLU A 75 -2.94 7.68 9.69
N GLY A 76 -3.17 6.99 10.82
CA GLY A 76 -2.44 7.23 12.06
C GLY A 76 -2.85 8.56 12.71
N GLU A 77 -1.87 9.28 13.26
CA GLU A 77 -2.08 10.58 13.89
C GLU A 77 -2.13 11.68 12.83
N VAL A 78 -3.23 12.44 12.83
CA VAL A 78 -3.44 13.55 11.89
C VAL A 78 -3.39 14.88 12.63
N THR A 79 -2.49 15.77 12.22
CA THR A 79 -2.40 17.15 12.72
C THR A 79 -2.68 18.12 11.59
N THR A 80 -3.69 18.98 11.75
CA THR A 80 -3.98 20.08 10.80
C THR A 80 -3.33 21.38 11.28
N GLN A 81 -2.65 22.06 10.38
CA GLN A 81 -1.97 23.33 10.62
C GLN A 81 -2.90 24.52 10.39
N ALA A 82 -2.50 25.69 10.89
CA ALA A 82 -3.25 26.93 10.72
C ALA A 82 -3.41 27.38 9.26
N ASP A 83 -2.49 26.96 8.38
CA ASP A 83 -2.54 27.22 6.93
C ASP A 83 -3.41 26.22 6.16
N GLY A 84 -4.05 25.28 6.85
CA GLY A 84 -4.88 24.24 6.26
C GLY A 84 -4.10 23.02 5.73
N SER A 85 -2.77 23.01 5.78
CA SER A 85 -2.00 21.79 5.53
C SER A 85 -2.22 20.77 6.64
N ALA A 86 -2.02 19.49 6.35
CA ALA A 86 -2.10 18.45 7.36
C ALA A 86 -0.92 17.47 7.27
N HIS A 87 -0.54 16.93 8.43
CA HIS A 87 0.49 15.90 8.56
C HIS A 87 -0.15 14.64 9.10
N SER A 88 0.10 13.52 8.44
CA SER A 88 -0.19 12.20 8.96
C SER A 88 1.09 11.51 9.37
N ARG A 89 1.13 10.93 10.57
CA ARG A 89 2.29 10.23 11.10
C ARG A 89 1.89 8.90 11.73
N ASN A 90 2.79 7.94 11.66
CA ASN A 90 2.60 6.60 12.25
C ASN A 90 1.36 5.86 11.70
N GLY A 91 0.96 6.17 10.47
CA GLY A 91 -0.06 5.43 9.75
C GLY A 91 0.47 4.06 9.31
N SER A 92 -0.44 3.24 8.80
CA SER A 92 -0.10 1.93 8.23
C SER A 92 -0.98 1.61 7.03
N PHE A 93 -0.49 0.75 6.15
CA PHE A 93 -1.30 0.20 5.07
C PHE A 93 -1.09 -1.30 4.93
N THR A 94 -2.07 -1.94 4.31
CA THR A 94 -1.97 -3.32 3.81
C THR A 94 -2.66 -3.42 2.46
N TYR A 95 -2.12 -4.26 1.57
CA TYR A 95 -2.75 -4.63 0.30
C TYR A 95 -2.08 -5.89 -0.26
N ARG A 96 -2.64 -6.47 -1.32
CA ARG A 96 -2.04 -7.58 -2.07
C ARG A 96 -1.57 -7.11 -3.44
N LEU A 97 -0.34 -7.48 -3.82
CA LEU A 97 0.14 -7.42 -5.20
C LEU A 97 -0.29 -8.69 -5.92
N VAL A 98 -1.07 -8.53 -6.98
CA VAL A 98 -1.33 -9.57 -7.97
C VAL A 98 -0.36 -9.33 -9.12
N SER A 99 0.46 -10.32 -9.47
CA SER A 99 1.60 -10.15 -10.39
C SER A 99 1.66 -11.27 -11.42
N ASP A 100 2.23 -10.97 -12.58
CA ASP A 100 2.64 -11.96 -13.58
C ASP A 100 3.92 -12.75 -13.18
N ASP A 101 4.63 -12.29 -12.15
CA ASP A 101 5.79 -12.94 -11.55
C ASP A 101 5.49 -13.37 -10.09
N PRO A 102 5.49 -14.68 -9.79
CA PRO A 102 5.17 -15.19 -8.47
C PRO A 102 6.14 -14.72 -7.39
N ARG A 103 7.37 -14.31 -7.74
CA ARG A 103 8.33 -13.78 -6.76
C ARG A 103 7.84 -12.51 -6.10
N VAL A 104 7.02 -11.72 -6.79
CA VAL A 104 6.53 -10.41 -6.32
C VAL A 104 5.00 -10.37 -6.17
N ALA A 105 4.32 -11.50 -6.34
CA ALA A 105 2.92 -11.67 -5.93
C ALA A 105 2.87 -11.95 -4.42
N GLY A 106 2.06 -11.22 -3.65
CA GLY A 106 2.00 -11.42 -2.20
C GLY A 106 1.37 -10.26 -1.43
N THR A 107 1.42 -10.35 -0.11
CA THR A 107 0.85 -9.34 0.78
C THR A 107 1.91 -8.29 1.12
N VAL A 108 1.54 -7.03 0.97
CA VAL A 108 2.35 -5.87 1.35
C VAL A 108 1.79 -5.27 2.62
N THR A 109 2.64 -5.05 3.61
CA THR A 109 2.35 -4.22 4.79
C THR A 109 3.39 -3.12 4.89
N GLY A 110 3.01 -1.98 5.47
CA GLY A 110 3.96 -0.87 5.62
C GLY A 110 3.49 0.24 6.53
N THR A 111 4.41 1.15 6.80
CA THR A 111 4.12 2.42 7.48
C THR A 111 3.72 3.48 6.47
N TRP A 112 2.88 4.40 6.90
CA TRP A 112 2.40 5.52 6.09
C TRP A 112 2.57 6.83 6.82
N ASN A 113 3.29 7.75 6.19
CA ASN A 113 3.41 9.13 6.62
C ASN A 113 3.12 10.03 5.42
N SER A 114 2.49 11.17 5.65
CA SER A 114 2.26 12.13 4.58
C SER A 114 2.21 13.57 5.06
N ASP A 115 2.53 14.48 4.15
CA ASP A 115 2.25 15.90 4.25
C ASP A 115 1.32 16.26 3.09
N ARG A 116 0.18 16.89 3.40
CA ARG A 116 -0.90 17.17 2.44
C ARG A 116 -1.33 18.63 2.46
N TRP A 117 -1.75 19.10 1.30
CA TRP A 117 -2.27 20.43 1.03
C TRP A 117 -3.56 20.32 0.21
N GLY A 118 -4.48 21.24 0.44
CA GLY A 118 -5.79 21.23 -0.24
C GLY A 118 -6.83 20.39 0.49
N SER A 119 -7.98 20.19 -0.17
CA SER A 119 -9.20 19.64 0.44
C SER A 119 -9.39 18.15 0.19
N GLY A 120 -8.63 17.54 -0.72
CA GLY A 120 -8.73 16.12 -1.03
C GLY A 120 -8.03 15.72 -2.33
N PRO A 121 -8.26 14.49 -2.84
CA PRO A 121 -7.59 13.98 -4.04
C PRO A 121 -7.95 14.74 -5.33
N ASP A 122 -9.13 15.37 -5.38
CA ASP A 122 -9.56 16.16 -6.55
C ASP A 122 -9.06 17.61 -6.52
N ASP A 123 -8.62 18.11 -5.36
CA ASP A 123 -8.22 19.50 -5.14
C ASP A 123 -7.13 19.57 -4.07
N GLY A 124 -6.00 18.93 -4.36
CA GLY A 124 -4.91 18.84 -3.40
C GLY A 124 -3.66 18.18 -3.92
N ALA A 125 -2.68 18.12 -3.04
CA ALA A 125 -1.43 17.42 -3.24
C ALA A 125 -0.95 16.81 -1.93
N LEU A 126 -0.13 15.77 -2.01
CA LEU A 126 0.58 15.22 -0.88
C LEU A 126 1.95 14.67 -1.29
N VAL A 127 2.86 14.64 -0.32
CA VAL A 127 4.07 13.83 -0.32
C VAL A 127 3.87 12.73 0.71
N GLN A 128 4.26 11.50 0.39
CA GLN A 128 4.10 10.34 1.27
C GLN A 128 5.33 9.43 1.26
N TRP A 129 5.59 8.79 2.40
CA TRP A 129 6.75 7.92 2.58
C TRP A 129 6.58 6.93 3.73
N GLY A 130 7.42 5.91 3.72
CA GLY A 130 7.53 4.96 4.81
C GLY A 130 8.42 3.77 4.47
N GLU A 131 8.26 2.73 5.26
CA GLU A 131 8.87 1.41 5.05
C GLU A 131 7.78 0.42 4.67
N SER A 132 8.16 -0.61 3.92
CA SER A 132 7.21 -1.66 3.54
C SER A 132 7.88 -3.01 3.34
N THR A 133 7.07 -4.03 3.56
CA THR A 133 7.45 -5.44 3.47
C THR A 133 6.45 -6.14 2.57
N LEU A 134 6.94 -6.86 1.57
CA LEU A 134 6.16 -7.78 0.75
C LEU A 134 6.55 -9.22 1.10
N THR A 135 5.59 -10.06 1.46
CA THR A 135 5.81 -11.46 1.86
C THR A 135 4.98 -12.43 1.02
N ASN A 136 5.60 -13.54 0.64
CA ASN A 136 4.97 -14.71 0.03
C ASN A 136 5.76 -15.99 0.38
N ASP A 137 5.35 -17.13 -0.16
CA ASP A 137 5.93 -18.45 0.17
C ASP A 137 7.43 -18.58 -0.15
N GLY A 138 7.95 -17.79 -1.09
CA GLY A 138 9.37 -17.84 -1.45
C GLY A 138 10.27 -16.96 -0.57
N GLY A 139 9.72 -15.96 0.11
CA GLY A 139 10.51 -15.07 0.95
C GLY A 139 9.89 -13.71 1.14
N THR A 140 10.75 -12.76 1.52
CA THR A 140 10.33 -11.41 1.89
C THR A 140 11.16 -10.36 1.17
N TRP A 141 10.50 -9.32 0.72
CA TRP A 141 11.07 -8.11 0.14
C TRP A 141 10.91 -6.96 1.14
N VAL A 142 11.97 -6.23 1.46
CA VAL A 142 11.96 -5.16 2.47
C VAL A 142 12.57 -3.89 1.91
N GLY A 143 11.99 -2.74 2.23
CA GLY A 143 12.61 -1.45 1.95
C GLY A 143 11.66 -0.26 1.99
N SER A 144 12.28 0.90 1.79
CA SER A 144 11.64 2.20 1.84
C SER A 144 10.83 2.49 0.57
N TRP A 145 9.83 3.32 0.72
CA TRP A 145 9.02 3.83 -0.37
C TRP A 145 8.76 5.32 -0.21
N ALA A 146 8.57 5.98 -1.34
CA ALA A 146 8.16 7.38 -1.39
C ALA A 146 7.21 7.58 -2.58
N GLY A 147 6.37 8.59 -2.45
CA GLY A 147 5.45 8.97 -3.50
C GLY A 147 4.89 10.35 -3.33
N THR A 148 4.14 10.76 -4.34
CA THR A 148 3.43 12.03 -4.36
C THR A 148 2.08 11.81 -5.02
N MET A 149 1.06 12.50 -4.55
CA MET A 149 -0.18 12.67 -5.31
C MET A 149 -0.39 14.16 -5.55
N ALA A 150 -0.86 14.52 -6.74
CA ALA A 150 -1.35 15.87 -7.02
C ALA A 150 -2.52 15.80 -7.99
N SER A 151 -3.57 16.56 -7.74
CA SER A 151 -4.63 16.78 -8.73
C SER A 151 -4.09 17.63 -9.89
N PRO A 152 -4.38 17.30 -11.17
CA PRO A 152 -5.21 16.18 -11.64
C PRO A 152 -4.40 14.92 -12.01
N VAL A 153 -3.11 14.86 -11.66
CA VAL A 153 -2.17 13.82 -12.10
C VAL A 153 -2.44 12.46 -11.46
N GLY A 154 -2.91 12.44 -10.21
CA GLY A 154 -3.06 11.23 -9.40
C GLY A 154 -1.81 10.92 -8.58
N ASP A 155 -1.79 9.72 -7.99
CA ASP A 155 -0.72 9.20 -7.16
C ASP A 155 0.40 8.58 -8.00
N MET A 156 1.63 8.83 -7.59
CA MET A 156 2.86 8.28 -8.15
C MET A 156 3.72 7.77 -7.00
N VAL A 157 3.97 6.47 -6.97
CA VAL A 157 4.75 5.81 -5.90
C VAL A 157 5.87 5.01 -6.53
N SER A 158 7.03 5.03 -5.89
CA SER A 158 8.15 4.14 -6.22
C SER A 158 8.77 3.52 -4.98
N ARG A 159 9.34 2.32 -5.14
CA ARG A 159 9.93 1.54 -4.04
C ARG A 159 11.16 0.79 -4.53
N TRP A 160 12.16 0.70 -3.67
CA TRP A 160 13.28 -0.22 -3.84
C TRP A 160 13.20 -1.27 -2.73
N TRP A 161 13.00 -2.52 -3.11
CA TRP A 161 12.96 -3.63 -2.17
C TRP A 161 14.12 -4.58 -2.36
N ARG A 162 14.75 -4.97 -1.26
CA ARG A 162 15.75 -6.04 -1.22
C ARG A 162 15.09 -7.35 -0.82
N GLY A 163 15.40 -8.40 -1.57
CA GLY A 163 14.94 -9.75 -1.28
C GLY A 163 15.71 -10.40 -0.14
N THR A 164 15.02 -11.23 0.63
CA THR A 164 15.55 -12.09 1.70
C THR A 164 15.01 -13.51 1.49
N GLY A 165 15.60 -14.51 2.16
CA GLY A 165 15.23 -15.92 1.94
C GLY A 165 15.61 -16.37 0.53
N GLN A 166 14.68 -16.94 -0.24
CA GLN A 166 14.97 -17.37 -1.62
C GLN A 166 15.22 -16.20 -2.59
N TYR A 167 14.98 -14.96 -2.15
CA TYR A 167 15.19 -13.75 -2.94
C TYR A 167 16.48 -13.01 -2.56
N GLU A 168 17.33 -13.59 -1.70
CA GLU A 168 18.61 -12.99 -1.32
C GLU A 168 19.48 -12.69 -2.56
N GLY A 169 20.07 -11.49 -2.58
CA GLY A 169 20.84 -10.98 -3.72
C GLY A 169 20.01 -10.43 -4.88
N LEU A 170 18.67 -10.37 -4.75
CA LEU A 170 17.78 -9.72 -5.72
C LEU A 170 17.28 -8.37 -5.19
N THR A 171 17.07 -7.45 -6.13
CA THR A 171 16.33 -6.22 -5.92
C THR A 171 15.08 -6.19 -6.79
N PHE A 172 13.99 -5.68 -6.22
CA PHE A 172 12.75 -5.37 -6.92
C PHE A 172 12.52 -3.86 -6.87
N PHE A 173 12.60 -3.21 -8.04
CA PHE A 173 12.14 -1.84 -8.22
C PHE A 173 10.70 -1.85 -8.67
N PHE A 174 9.86 -1.13 -7.93
CA PHE A 174 8.43 -0.99 -8.19
C PHE A 174 8.12 0.47 -8.50
N TRP A 175 7.23 0.72 -9.46
CA TRP A 175 6.60 2.02 -9.64
C TRP A 175 5.15 1.89 -10.07
N MET A 176 4.36 2.92 -9.78
CA MET A 176 3.00 3.05 -10.27
C MET A 176 2.64 4.50 -10.54
N LYS A 177 1.62 4.66 -11.38
CA LYS A 177 0.83 5.89 -11.49
C LYS A 177 -0.63 5.51 -11.51
N ALA A 178 -1.40 5.99 -10.55
CA ALA A 178 -2.82 5.67 -10.42
C ALA A 178 -3.61 6.93 -10.07
N LYS A 179 -4.76 7.16 -10.73
CA LYS A 179 -5.67 8.23 -10.31
C LYS A 179 -6.26 7.92 -8.93
N ASP A 180 -6.58 6.65 -8.71
CA ASP A 180 -7.11 6.11 -7.47
C ASP A 180 -6.48 4.73 -7.23
N ILE A 181 -5.68 4.59 -6.18
CA ILE A 181 -5.03 3.31 -5.85
C ILE A 181 -6.03 2.26 -5.34
N THR A 182 -7.23 2.68 -4.96
CA THR A 182 -8.31 1.78 -4.54
C THR A 182 -9.08 1.20 -5.73
N ASP A 183 -8.88 1.75 -6.94
CA ASP A 183 -9.41 1.16 -8.16
C ASP A 183 -8.71 -0.19 -8.42
N PRO A 184 -9.44 -1.32 -8.46
CA PRO A 184 -8.84 -2.63 -8.70
C PRO A 184 -8.24 -2.79 -10.10
N THR A 185 -8.52 -1.86 -11.01
CA THR A 185 -7.91 -1.81 -12.34
C THR A 185 -6.60 -1.03 -12.39
N SER A 186 -6.23 -0.35 -11.30
CA SER A 186 -4.93 0.32 -11.19
C SER A 186 -3.79 -0.67 -11.33
N THR A 187 -2.89 -0.37 -12.25
CA THR A 187 -1.73 -1.20 -12.55
C THR A 187 -0.47 -0.66 -11.91
N TRP A 188 0.50 -1.54 -11.74
CA TRP A 188 1.86 -1.20 -11.37
C TRP A 188 2.84 -1.94 -12.28
N ASP A 189 4.06 -1.41 -12.30
CA ASP A 189 5.15 -1.92 -13.09
C ASP A 189 6.38 -2.10 -12.20
N GLY A 190 7.31 -2.93 -12.66
CA GLY A 190 8.54 -3.11 -11.93
C GLY A 190 9.61 -3.89 -12.67
N VAL A 191 10.78 -3.95 -12.05
CA VAL A 191 11.93 -4.70 -12.52
C VAL A 191 12.54 -5.48 -11.36
N VAL A 192 12.74 -6.78 -11.56
CA VAL A 192 13.50 -7.63 -10.66
C VAL A 192 14.86 -7.93 -11.27
N TYR A 193 15.94 -7.66 -10.55
CA TYR A 193 17.31 -7.83 -11.03
C TYR A 193 18.25 -8.28 -9.91
N THR A 194 19.45 -8.76 -10.28
CA THR A 194 20.49 -9.18 -9.32
C THR A 194 21.30 -7.98 -8.84
N GLY A 195 21.57 -7.90 -7.55
CA GLY A 195 22.39 -6.86 -6.92
C GLY A 195 21.58 -5.91 -6.04
N ASP A 196 22.23 -4.82 -5.62
CA ASP A 196 21.64 -3.83 -4.73
C ASP A 196 20.84 -2.73 -5.46
N PRO A 197 19.91 -2.05 -4.77
CA PRO A 197 19.38 -0.76 -5.20
C PRO A 197 20.51 0.25 -5.49
N PRO A 198 20.30 1.20 -6.42
CA PRO A 198 21.23 2.30 -6.62
C PRO A 198 21.56 3.01 -5.31
N PRO A 199 22.81 3.43 -5.10
CA PRO A 199 23.19 4.15 -3.89
C PRO A 199 22.39 5.45 -3.80
N LEU A 200 22.00 5.81 -2.57
CA LEU A 200 21.46 7.14 -2.32
C LEU A 200 22.55 8.18 -2.59
N PRO A 201 22.18 9.40 -3.06
CA PRO A 201 23.12 10.50 -3.14
C PRO A 201 23.80 10.70 -1.78
N ALA A 202 25.12 10.86 -1.78
CA ALA A 202 25.82 11.22 -0.56
C ALA A 202 25.26 12.56 -0.05
N THR A 203 24.87 12.60 1.23
CA THR A 203 24.53 13.85 1.89
C THR A 203 25.81 14.64 2.06
N SER A 204 25.98 15.70 1.26
CA SER A 204 27.08 16.67 1.39
C SER A 204 26.91 17.57 2.60
#